data_AF-A0A7S1ERR4-F1
#
_entry.id   AF-A0A7S1ERR4-F1
#
_cell.length_a   1.000
_cell.length_b   1.000
_cell.length_c   1.000
_cell.angle_alpha   90.00
_cell.angle_beta   90.00
_cell.angle_gamma   90.00
#
_symmetry.space_group_name_H-M   'P 1'
#
loop_
_entity.id
_entity.type
_entity.pdbx_description
1 polymer ?
#
loop_
_entity_poly.entity_id
_entity_poly.type
_entity_poly.pdbx_seq_one_letter_code
_entity_poly.pdbx_strand_id
1 'polypeptide(L)'
;MTQESHQVYSKESNSETKDGFQIYVLMVGSDERNLITILHDSVSPTVQDLRQSIFLNSKLNLDPMKHRLRIIYQGKLLSDATQLLSSAKISPFSTVHCSVTDTTPSTDENGGNESEEQRVIQHRIVYNPNNETRILMLDENEISMRELRQLILEQATNYRIARRMSQQNGEGEEEDADLEELEERVRQFELENVIFDEDEDDEIFLMTERDGEWSDFVWGFLLGFFLGVIMLIISLDRTINLSRKWRSGILCGVILNMTFSITMLMADKHRHRI
;
A
#
# COMPACT_ATOMS: atom_id res chain seq x y z
N MET A 1 47.69 -55.26 0.85
CA MET A 1 47.83 -53.80 1.00
C MET A 1 46.56 -53.19 0.45
N THR A 2 45.51 -53.06 1.28
CA THR A 2 45.12 -51.84 2.03
C THR A 2 44.65 -50.74 1.05
N GLN A 3 43.45 -50.16 1.14
CA GLN A 3 42.59 -49.94 2.30
C GLN A 3 41.18 -49.55 1.84
N GLU A 4 40.18 -49.95 2.64
CA GLU A 4 38.82 -49.43 2.64
C GLU A 4 38.79 -47.95 3.03
N SER A 5 37.86 -47.18 2.47
CA SER A 5 37.38 -45.94 3.11
C SER A 5 35.91 -45.72 2.78
N HIS A 6 35.08 -46.07 3.76
CA HIS A 6 33.72 -45.59 3.90
C HIS A 6 33.65 -44.06 3.81
N GLN A 7 32.71 -43.53 3.05
CA GLN A 7 32.04 -42.29 3.42
C GLN A 7 30.54 -42.50 3.48
N VAL A 8 30.08 -42.50 4.72
CA VAL A 8 28.72 -42.27 5.17
C VAL A 8 28.33 -40.85 4.73
N TYR A 9 27.33 -40.73 3.86
CA TYR A 9 26.61 -39.47 3.69
C TYR A 9 25.21 -39.60 4.28
N SER A 10 24.99 -38.70 5.21
CA SER A 10 23.89 -38.51 6.14
C SER A 10 22.52 -38.61 5.47
N LYS A 11 21.61 -39.35 6.13
CA LYS A 11 20.17 -39.12 6.00
C LYS A 11 19.87 -37.70 6.50
N GLU A 12 19.64 -36.78 5.59
CA GLU A 12 18.93 -35.54 5.91
C GLU A 12 17.49 -35.90 6.27
N SER A 13 17.11 -35.51 7.47
CA SER A 13 15.76 -35.55 7.98
C SER A 13 14.85 -34.71 7.08
N ASN A 14 13.90 -35.36 6.41
CA ASN A 14 12.70 -34.74 5.85
C ASN A 14 11.92 -34.05 6.98
N SER A 15 12.31 -32.83 7.34
CA SER A 15 11.34 -31.85 7.81
C SER A 15 10.56 -31.45 6.56
N GLU A 16 9.26 -31.72 6.51
CA GLU A 16 8.35 -31.14 5.52
C GLU A 16 8.48 -29.63 5.60
N THR A 17 9.39 -29.07 4.81
CA THR A 17 9.50 -27.64 4.59
C THR A 17 8.19 -27.26 3.92
N LYS A 18 7.30 -26.56 4.63
CA LYS A 18 6.17 -25.87 4.00
C LYS A 18 6.74 -25.11 2.81
N ASP A 19 6.42 -25.54 1.59
CA ASP A 19 6.91 -24.96 0.35
C ASP A 19 6.38 -23.53 0.24
N GLY A 20 7.16 -22.57 0.75
CA GLY A 20 6.81 -21.16 0.73
C GLY A 20 6.80 -20.62 -0.70
N PHE A 21 5.91 -19.67 -0.98
CA PHE A 21 5.81 -19.06 -2.30
C PHE A 21 6.91 -18.00 -2.45
N GLN A 22 7.92 -18.27 -3.27
CA GLN A 22 9.09 -17.40 -3.42
C GLN A 22 8.92 -16.40 -4.57
N ILE A 23 9.28 -15.13 -4.36
CA ILE A 23 9.19 -14.04 -5.36
C ILE A 23 10.44 -13.15 -5.28
N TYR A 24 10.89 -12.64 -6.41
CA TYR A 24 11.91 -11.59 -6.45
C TYR A 24 11.25 -10.21 -6.39
N VAL A 25 11.69 -9.39 -5.45
CA VAL A 25 11.27 -8.01 -5.30
C VAL A 25 12.39 -7.10 -5.77
N LEU A 26 12.08 -6.23 -6.72
CA LEU A 26 12.99 -5.21 -7.23
C LEU A 26 12.47 -3.84 -6.84
N MET A 27 13.24 -3.11 -6.04
CA MET A 27 12.89 -1.75 -5.65
C MET A 27 13.16 -0.78 -6.80
N VAL A 28 12.25 0.16 -7.05
CA VAL A 28 12.46 1.21 -8.06
C VAL A 28 13.69 2.03 -7.67
N GLY A 29 14.65 2.16 -8.60
CA GLY A 29 15.91 2.85 -8.37
C GLY A 29 17.03 1.98 -7.79
N SER A 30 16.77 0.71 -7.50
CA SER A 30 17.78 -0.29 -7.14
C SER A 30 17.93 -1.34 -8.24
N ASP A 31 19.16 -1.81 -8.44
CA ASP A 31 19.45 -2.94 -9.33
C ASP A 31 19.42 -4.29 -8.58
N GLU A 32 19.29 -4.26 -7.25
CA GLU A 32 19.32 -5.46 -6.42
C GLU A 32 17.95 -6.14 -6.32
N ARG A 33 17.93 -7.44 -6.62
CA ARG A 33 16.74 -8.30 -6.46
C ARG A 33 16.77 -8.97 -5.10
N ASN A 34 15.72 -8.74 -4.31
CA ASN A 34 15.54 -9.35 -3.02
C ASN A 34 14.59 -10.55 -3.15
N LEU A 35 15.09 -11.76 -2.86
CA LEU A 35 14.22 -12.94 -2.81
C LEU A 35 13.43 -12.92 -1.49
N ILE A 36 12.11 -12.99 -1.60
CA ILE A 36 11.19 -13.01 -0.47
C ILE A 36 10.40 -14.31 -0.53
N THR A 37 10.30 -14.98 0.63
CA THR A 37 9.48 -16.19 0.80
C THR A 37 8.20 -15.80 1.53
N ILE A 38 7.07 -15.97 0.86
CA ILE A 38 5.75 -15.76 1.46
C ILE A 38 5.33 -17.07 2.11
N LEU A 39 5.16 -17.03 3.43
CA LEU A 39 4.59 -18.13 4.19
C LEU A 39 3.08 -17.93 4.21
N HIS A 40 2.32 -18.91 3.71
CA HIS A 40 0.87 -18.84 3.70
C HIS A 40 0.28 -20.23 3.95
N ASP A 41 -0.85 -20.29 4.65
CA ASP A 41 -1.52 -21.56 4.99
C ASP A 41 -2.55 -22.00 3.94
N SER A 42 -2.90 -21.13 2.98
CA SER A 42 -3.80 -21.47 1.87
C SER A 42 -3.05 -21.92 0.60
N VAL A 43 -3.84 -22.45 -0.35
CA VAL A 43 -3.42 -22.93 -1.68
C VAL A 43 -2.70 -21.85 -2.51
N SER A 44 -3.00 -20.56 -2.29
CA SER A 44 -2.26 -19.48 -2.96
C SER A 44 -2.26 -18.19 -2.13
N PRO A 45 -1.11 -17.52 -2.00
CA PRO A 45 -1.03 -16.23 -1.31
C PRO A 45 -1.81 -15.13 -2.04
N THR A 46 -2.19 -14.12 -1.28
CA THR A 46 -2.81 -12.87 -1.71
C THR A 46 -1.77 -11.77 -1.94
N VAL A 47 -2.20 -10.65 -2.55
CA VAL A 47 -1.39 -9.43 -2.66
C VAL A 47 -1.06 -8.86 -1.27
N GLN A 48 -1.96 -9.00 -0.30
CA GLN A 48 -1.71 -8.59 1.09
C GLN A 48 -0.57 -9.38 1.73
N ASP A 49 -0.54 -10.71 1.57
CA ASP A 49 0.52 -11.56 2.11
C ASP A 49 1.89 -11.17 1.54
N LEU A 50 1.93 -10.84 0.24
CA LEU A 50 3.13 -10.31 -0.41
C LEU A 50 3.53 -8.96 0.18
N ARG A 51 2.58 -8.02 0.34
CA ARG A 51 2.83 -6.70 0.95
C ARG A 51 3.42 -6.84 2.35
N GLN A 52 2.82 -7.66 3.20
CA GLN A 52 3.30 -7.92 4.56
C GLN A 52 4.70 -8.56 4.54
N SER A 53 4.93 -9.54 3.67
CA SER A 53 6.23 -10.20 3.52
C SER A 53 7.33 -9.24 3.07
N ILE A 54 7.00 -8.21 2.28
CA ILE A 54 7.93 -7.15 1.87
C ILE A 54 8.31 -6.26 3.06
N PHE A 55 7.33 -5.80 3.85
CA PHE A 55 7.60 -4.99 5.04
C PHE A 55 8.38 -5.74 6.12
N LEU A 56 8.11 -7.03 6.30
CA LEU A 56 8.85 -7.87 7.25
C LEU A 56 10.29 -8.16 6.82
N ASN A 57 10.66 -7.88 5.56
CA ASN A 57 12.00 -8.13 5.08
C ASN A 57 13.00 -7.09 5.61
N SER A 58 13.77 -7.50 6.62
CA SER A 58 14.81 -6.68 7.26
C SER A 58 15.85 -6.07 6.29
N LYS A 59 16.08 -6.64 5.11
CA LYS A 59 17.02 -6.07 4.12
C LYS A 59 16.50 -4.79 3.49
N LEU A 60 15.19 -4.63 3.39
CA LEU A 60 14.58 -3.48 2.73
C LEU A 60 14.41 -2.28 3.68
N ASN A 61 14.51 -2.50 5.01
CA ASN A 61 14.39 -1.46 6.04
C ASN A 61 13.15 -0.58 5.88
N LEU A 62 12.01 -1.21 5.58
CA LEU A 62 10.73 -0.53 5.38
C LEU A 62 9.94 -0.53 6.70
N ASP A 63 9.28 0.59 6.96
CA ASP A 63 8.42 0.80 8.12
C ASP A 63 7.00 1.06 7.60
N PRO A 64 5.99 0.22 7.94
CA PRO A 64 4.62 0.39 7.45
C PRO A 64 3.94 1.69 7.91
N MET A 65 4.44 2.34 8.97
CA MET A 65 3.91 3.62 9.45
C MET A 65 4.49 4.82 8.69
N LYS A 66 5.69 4.67 8.13
CA LYS A 66 6.43 5.77 7.47
C LYS A 66 6.52 5.62 5.96
N HIS A 67 6.26 4.43 5.44
CA HIS A 67 6.46 4.11 4.05
C HIS A 67 5.20 3.51 3.47
N ARG A 68 4.83 4.03 2.31
CA ARG A 68 3.80 3.47 1.47
C ARG A 68 4.41 2.64 0.36
N LEU A 69 3.94 1.40 0.26
CA LEU A 69 4.42 0.43 -0.72
C LEU A 69 3.42 0.27 -1.86
N ARG A 70 3.90 0.40 -3.09
CA ARG A 70 3.15 0.13 -4.33
C ARG A 70 3.80 -1.03 -5.06
N ILE A 71 3.00 -2.05 -5.37
CA ILE A 71 3.48 -3.29 -6.00
C ILE A 71 3.01 -3.29 -7.45
N ILE A 72 3.95 -3.40 -8.38
CA ILE A 72 3.73 -3.33 -9.83
C ILE A 72 4.22 -4.64 -10.45
N TYR A 73 3.36 -5.29 -11.24
CA TYR A 73 3.70 -6.50 -11.98
C TYR A 73 3.21 -6.39 -13.42
N GLN A 74 4.12 -6.59 -14.38
CA GLN A 74 3.84 -6.47 -15.83
C GLN A 74 3.14 -5.15 -16.22
N GLY A 75 3.56 -4.04 -15.61
CA GLY A 75 2.98 -2.72 -15.87
C GLY A 75 1.59 -2.50 -15.27
N LYS A 76 1.11 -3.42 -14.43
CA LYS A 76 -0.14 -3.26 -13.67
C LYS A 76 0.16 -3.04 -12.20
N LEU A 77 -0.48 -2.05 -11.62
CA LEU A 77 -0.50 -1.84 -10.17
C LEU A 77 -1.42 -2.88 -9.51
N LEU A 78 -0.94 -3.53 -8.47
CA LEU A 78 -1.70 -4.47 -7.65
C LEU A 78 -2.28 -3.70 -6.45
N SER A 79 -3.49 -3.16 -6.59
CA SER A 79 -4.18 -2.40 -5.54
C SER A 79 -4.97 -3.31 -4.59
N ASP A 80 -5.75 -4.25 -5.15
CA ASP A 80 -6.65 -5.12 -4.39
C ASP A 80 -5.87 -6.08 -3.47
N ALA A 81 -5.96 -5.83 -2.16
CA ALA A 81 -5.32 -6.63 -1.12
C ALA A 81 -5.78 -8.09 -1.11
N THR A 82 -7.05 -8.34 -1.45
CA THR A 82 -7.67 -9.66 -1.42
C THR A 82 -7.38 -10.48 -2.70
N GLN A 83 -6.84 -9.84 -3.73
CA GLN A 83 -6.53 -10.49 -4.99
C GLN A 83 -5.49 -11.61 -4.78
N LEU A 84 -5.80 -12.82 -5.25
CA LEU A 84 -4.85 -13.93 -5.25
C LEU A 84 -3.70 -13.65 -6.22
N LEU A 85 -2.46 -13.96 -5.84
CA LEU A 85 -1.29 -13.80 -6.73
C LEU A 85 -1.43 -14.62 -8.01
N SER A 86 -2.05 -15.81 -7.92
CA SER A 86 -2.36 -16.67 -9.06
C SER A 86 -3.32 -16.00 -10.06
N SER A 87 -4.32 -15.27 -9.57
CA SER A 87 -5.28 -14.51 -10.39
C SER A 87 -4.61 -13.32 -11.09
N ALA A 88 -3.61 -12.71 -10.43
CA ALA A 88 -2.74 -11.68 -11.00
C ALA A 88 -1.67 -12.25 -11.97
N LYS A 89 -1.67 -13.58 -12.21
CA LYS A 89 -0.70 -14.29 -13.06
C LYS A 89 0.75 -14.18 -12.57
N ILE A 90 0.93 -14.06 -11.26
CA ILE A 90 2.24 -14.07 -10.61
C ILE A 90 2.56 -15.53 -10.29
N SER A 91 3.61 -16.07 -10.93
CA SER A 91 4.12 -17.40 -10.64
C SER A 91 5.25 -17.33 -9.60
N PRO A 92 5.61 -18.45 -8.94
CA PRO A 92 6.83 -18.51 -8.15
C PRO A 92 8.05 -18.04 -8.97
N PHE A 93 8.99 -17.39 -8.29
CA PHE A 93 10.20 -16.78 -8.86
C PHE A 93 9.95 -15.67 -9.89
N SER A 94 8.72 -15.15 -9.97
CA SER A 94 8.44 -13.93 -10.72
C SER A 94 9.18 -12.74 -10.11
N THR A 95 9.45 -11.72 -10.92
CA THR A 95 9.97 -10.44 -10.43
C THR A 95 8.82 -9.43 -10.35
N VAL A 96 8.60 -8.87 -9.17
CA VAL A 96 7.68 -7.75 -8.94
C VAL A 96 8.48 -6.48 -8.68
N HIS A 97 7.98 -5.36 -9.19
CA HIS A 97 8.57 -4.05 -8.96
C HIS A 97 7.87 -3.37 -7.79
N CYS A 98 8.64 -2.82 -6.87
CA CYS A 98 8.12 -2.13 -5.71
C CYS A 98 8.58 -0.68 -5.71
N SER A 99 7.62 0.24 -5.71
CA SER A 99 7.88 1.66 -5.46
C SER A 99 7.53 1.95 -4.01
N VAL A 100 8.44 2.64 -3.31
CA VAL A 100 8.21 3.10 -1.94
C VAL A 100 8.21 4.62 -1.94
N THR A 101 7.26 5.19 -1.21
CA THR A 101 7.16 6.64 -0.96
C THR A 101 6.98 6.86 0.52
N ASP A 102 7.62 7.89 1.07
CA ASP A 102 7.44 8.24 2.48
C ASP A 102 6.04 8.84 2.69
N THR A 103 5.34 8.38 3.73
CA THR A 103 4.13 9.04 4.22
C THR A 103 4.58 10.28 4.98
N THR A 104 4.41 11.46 4.39
CA THR A 104 4.51 12.68 5.19
C THR A 104 3.43 12.58 6.27
N PRO A 105 3.78 12.66 7.57
CA PRO A 105 2.75 12.70 8.60
C PRO A 105 1.87 13.89 8.24
N SER A 106 0.59 13.63 7.98
CA SER A 106 -0.42 14.66 7.76
C SER A 106 -0.45 15.50 9.02
N THR A 107 0.40 16.54 9.02
CA THR A 107 0.42 17.54 10.06
C THR A 107 -0.80 18.37 9.73
N ASP A 108 -1.92 18.02 10.36
CA ASP A 108 -3.05 18.93 10.48
C ASP A 108 -2.46 20.27 10.92
N GLU A 109 -2.56 21.27 10.05
CA GLU A 109 -2.09 22.63 10.31
C GLU A 109 -2.90 23.25 11.45
N ASN A 110 -2.53 22.94 12.69
CA ASN A 110 -2.72 23.83 13.83
C ASN A 110 -1.92 23.35 15.05
N GLY A 111 -0.75 23.95 15.28
CA GLY A 111 -0.01 23.77 16.53
C GLY A 111 1.48 24.04 16.36
N GLY A 112 1.88 25.28 16.64
CA GLY A 112 3.27 25.69 16.59
C GLY A 112 4.15 25.02 17.66
N ASN A 113 5.45 25.00 17.34
CA ASN A 113 6.62 24.83 18.19
C ASN A 113 6.68 23.55 19.05
N GLU A 114 7.63 22.65 18.75
CA GLU A 114 8.87 22.50 19.53
C GLU A 114 9.75 21.36 18.96
N SER A 115 10.97 21.75 18.61
CA SER A 115 12.28 21.10 18.85
C SER A 115 12.53 19.60 18.60
N GLU A 116 13.58 19.36 17.82
CA GLU A 116 14.42 18.15 17.78
C GLU A 116 14.72 17.56 19.18
N GLU A 117 14.60 16.24 19.36
CA GLU A 117 15.70 15.33 19.75
C GLU A 117 15.22 13.88 19.98
N GLN A 118 16.16 12.93 19.86
CA GLN A 118 16.17 11.54 20.41
C GLN A 118 15.80 10.33 19.51
N ARG A 119 16.83 9.91 18.76
CA ARG A 119 17.52 8.61 18.77
C ARG A 119 16.78 7.32 19.19
N VAL A 120 16.81 6.36 18.25
CA VAL A 120 17.20 4.93 18.37
C VAL A 120 16.55 4.10 19.50
N ILE A 121 15.61 3.22 19.14
CA ILE A 121 15.53 1.87 19.70
C ILE A 121 15.30 0.88 18.56
N GLN A 122 16.36 0.13 18.25
CA GLN A 122 16.37 -1.05 17.42
C GLN A 122 16.01 -2.22 18.33
N HIS A 123 14.83 -2.84 18.18
CA HIS A 123 14.53 -4.10 18.87
C HIS A 123 13.98 -5.17 17.94
N ARG A 124 14.71 -6.28 17.98
CA ARG A 124 14.57 -7.55 17.29
C ARG A 124 13.39 -8.31 17.89
N ILE A 125 12.35 -8.61 17.11
CA ILE A 125 11.31 -9.55 17.53
C ILE A 125 11.81 -10.97 17.22
N VAL A 126 12.00 -11.74 18.28
CA VAL A 126 12.25 -13.18 18.27
C VAL A 126 10.91 -13.88 18.29
N TYR A 127 10.66 -14.74 17.30
CA TYR A 127 9.46 -15.58 17.25
C TYR A 127 9.54 -16.68 18.31
N ASN A 128 8.53 -16.82 19.17
CA ASN A 128 8.38 -17.92 20.12
C ASN A 128 7.23 -18.85 19.65
N PRO A 129 7.50 -20.12 19.29
CA PRO A 129 6.49 -21.00 18.69
C PRO A 129 5.60 -21.76 19.69
N ASN A 130 5.68 -21.50 21.00
CA ASN A 130 4.98 -22.32 22.00
C ASN A 130 4.12 -21.48 22.96
N ASN A 131 2.93 -21.05 22.54
CA ASN A 131 1.86 -20.82 23.51
C ASN A 131 0.48 -21.13 22.92
N GLU A 132 -0.07 -22.27 23.35
CA GLU A 132 -1.46 -22.63 23.21
C GLU A 132 -2.32 -21.61 23.98
N THR A 133 -3.05 -20.75 23.28
CA THR A 133 -4.18 -20.03 23.90
C THR A 133 -5.48 -20.46 23.23
N ARG A 134 -6.27 -21.19 24.01
CA ARG A 134 -7.64 -21.62 23.72
C ARG A 134 -8.45 -20.43 23.22
N ILE A 135 -8.82 -20.48 21.94
CA ILE A 135 -9.90 -19.68 21.37
C ILE A 135 -11.18 -20.09 22.11
N LEU A 136 -11.69 -19.20 22.96
CA LEU A 136 -13.06 -19.31 23.45
C LEU A 136 -13.97 -19.22 22.22
N MET A 137 -14.59 -20.35 21.88
CA MET A 137 -15.66 -20.41 20.90
C MET A 137 -16.79 -19.50 21.39
N LEU A 138 -16.91 -18.32 20.78
CA LEU A 138 -18.15 -17.56 20.83
C LEU A 138 -19.05 -18.11 19.72
N ASP A 139 -20.18 -18.61 20.19
CA ASP A 139 -21.25 -19.27 19.46
C ASP A 139 -21.83 -18.40 18.35
N GLU A 140 -22.36 -19.07 17.33
CA GLU A 140 -22.84 -18.52 16.07
C GLU A 140 -23.94 -17.47 16.26
N ASN A 141 -23.55 -16.20 16.23
CA ASN A 141 -24.36 -15.12 15.69
C ASN A 141 -23.37 -14.13 15.07
N GLU A 142 -23.64 -13.70 13.84
CA GLU A 142 -22.82 -12.77 13.05
C GLU A 142 -22.63 -11.44 13.80
N ILE A 143 -21.66 -11.41 14.71
CA ILE A 143 -21.09 -10.15 15.19
C ILE A 143 -20.27 -9.64 14.02
N SER A 144 -20.75 -8.57 13.40
CA SER A 144 -20.02 -7.89 12.33
C SER A 144 -18.61 -7.58 12.82
N MET A 145 -17.59 -7.76 11.98
CA MET A 145 -16.20 -7.37 12.32
C MET A 145 -16.12 -5.93 12.87
N ARG A 146 -17.08 -5.06 12.54
CA ARG A 146 -17.23 -3.72 13.12
C ARG A 146 -17.64 -3.72 14.59
N GLU A 147 -18.52 -4.61 15.00
CA GLU A 147 -18.96 -4.77 16.38
C GLU A 147 -17.87 -5.44 17.23
N LEU A 148 -17.17 -6.43 16.67
CA LEU A 148 -15.98 -7.02 17.31
C LEU A 148 -14.89 -5.94 17.53
N ARG A 149 -14.68 -5.06 16.55
CA ARG A 149 -13.77 -3.90 16.65
C ARG A 149 -14.19 -2.95 17.76
N GLN A 150 -15.48 -2.58 17.83
CA GLN A 150 -15.98 -1.70 18.90
C GLN A 150 -15.79 -2.33 20.28
N LEU A 151 -16.02 -3.63 20.41
CA LEU A 151 -15.92 -4.34 21.68
C LEU A 151 -14.47 -4.43 22.17
N ILE A 152 -13.51 -4.64 21.27
CA ILE A 152 -12.07 -4.64 21.60
C ILE A 152 -11.60 -3.23 22.01
N LEU A 153 -12.01 -2.20 21.27
CA LEU A 153 -11.70 -0.80 21.62
C LEU A 153 -12.32 -0.39 22.96
N GLU A 154 -13.55 -0.82 23.22
CA GLU A 154 -14.24 -0.57 24.48
C GLU A 154 -13.55 -1.27 25.66
N GLN A 155 -13.10 -2.51 25.48
CA GLN A 155 -12.32 -3.19 26.52
C GLN A 155 -10.98 -2.50 26.78
N ALA A 156 -10.25 -2.09 25.73
CA ALA A 156 -8.98 -1.38 25.88
C ALA A 156 -9.14 -0.02 26.60
N THR A 157 -10.21 0.70 26.28
CA THR A 157 -10.52 1.99 26.94
C THR A 157 -10.98 1.82 28.38
N ASN A 158 -11.86 0.86 28.65
CA ASN A 158 -12.29 0.55 30.02
C ASN A 158 -11.11 0.11 30.88
N TYR A 159 -10.19 -0.67 30.33
CA TYR A 159 -8.96 -1.07 31.01
C TYR A 159 -8.05 0.12 31.34
N ARG A 160 -7.85 1.05 30.39
CA ARG A 160 -7.10 2.31 30.62
C ARG A 160 -7.73 3.17 31.73
N ILE A 161 -9.07 3.21 31.79
CA ILE A 161 -9.80 3.95 32.83
C ILE A 161 -9.63 3.26 34.19
N ALA A 162 -9.77 1.92 34.25
CA ALA A 162 -9.54 1.14 35.46
C ALA A 162 -8.12 1.33 36.01
N ARG A 163 -7.10 1.39 35.14
CA ARG A 163 -5.70 1.65 35.53
C ARG A 163 -5.52 3.04 36.14
N ARG A 164 -6.15 4.08 35.59
CA ARG A 164 -6.11 5.43 36.20
C ARG A 164 -6.75 5.44 37.59
N MET A 165 -7.77 4.61 37.81
CA MET A 165 -8.40 4.46 39.12
C MET A 165 -7.55 3.61 40.08
N SER A 166 -6.83 2.59 39.60
CA SER A 166 -5.93 1.76 40.41
C SER A 166 -4.63 2.50 40.81
N GLN A 167 -4.02 3.26 39.90
CA GLN A 167 -2.83 4.09 40.20
C GLN A 167 -3.10 5.17 41.25
N GLN A 168 -4.35 5.59 41.43
CA GLN A 168 -4.75 6.51 42.49
C GLN A 168 -4.79 5.84 43.87
N ASN A 169 -4.81 4.50 43.92
CA ASN A 169 -4.91 3.69 45.14
C ASN A 169 -3.62 2.94 45.54
N GLY A 170 -2.55 2.99 44.74
CA GLY A 170 -1.19 2.67 45.20
C GLY A 170 -0.88 1.20 45.50
N GLU A 171 -1.42 0.25 44.75
CA GLU A 171 -1.02 -1.16 44.80
C GLU A 171 -0.75 -1.73 43.39
N GLY A 172 0.37 -2.44 43.21
CA GLY A 172 0.55 -3.43 42.13
C GLY A 172 1.76 -3.27 41.22
N GLU A 173 2.90 -3.89 41.58
CA GLU A 173 4.09 -4.06 40.72
C GLU A 173 4.10 -5.42 39.97
N GLU A 174 3.05 -6.26 40.11
CA GLU A 174 2.95 -7.59 39.47
C GLU A 174 2.02 -7.64 38.23
N GLU A 175 1.28 -6.57 37.91
CA GLU A 175 0.35 -6.52 36.75
C GLU A 175 1.01 -6.09 35.42
N ASP A 176 2.30 -5.72 35.42
CA ASP A 176 2.94 -5.11 34.24
C ASP A 176 3.36 -6.12 33.15
N ALA A 177 3.58 -7.39 33.49
CA ALA A 177 4.07 -8.40 32.53
C ALA A 177 2.98 -8.90 31.57
N ASP A 178 1.75 -9.11 32.06
CA ASP A 178 0.61 -9.50 31.21
C ASP A 178 0.12 -8.31 30.36
N LEU A 179 0.49 -7.08 30.75
CA LEU A 179 0.12 -5.85 30.06
C LEU A 179 0.92 -5.62 28.78
N GLU A 180 2.22 -5.90 28.83
CA GLU A 180 3.12 -5.71 27.70
C GLU A 180 2.74 -6.65 26.54
N GLU A 181 2.33 -7.88 26.85
CA GLU A 181 1.82 -8.84 25.85
C GLU A 181 0.50 -8.37 25.22
N LEU A 182 -0.40 -7.76 26.01
CA LEU A 182 -1.69 -7.26 25.51
C LEU A 182 -1.51 -5.99 24.66
N GLU A 183 -0.62 -5.07 25.05
CA GLU A 183 -0.29 -3.88 24.25
C GLU A 183 0.41 -4.26 22.94
N GLU A 184 1.28 -5.27 22.96
CA GLU A 184 1.94 -5.77 21.75
C GLU A 184 0.94 -6.40 20.76
N ARG A 185 -0.07 -7.12 21.27
CA ARG A 185 -1.18 -7.65 20.46
C ARG A 185 -2.08 -6.58 19.87
N VAL A 186 -2.44 -5.55 20.65
CA VAL A 186 -3.23 -4.41 20.14
C VAL A 186 -2.45 -3.65 19.06
N ARG A 187 -1.14 -3.46 19.23
CA ARG A 187 -0.29 -2.82 18.23
C ARG A 187 -0.14 -3.66 16.94
N GLN A 188 -0.04 -4.98 17.04
CA GLN A 188 -0.06 -5.87 15.87
C GLN A 188 -1.39 -5.76 15.10
N PHE A 189 -2.51 -5.70 15.82
CA PHE A 189 -3.83 -5.52 15.23
C PHE A 189 -4.01 -4.12 14.61
N GLU A 190 -3.46 -3.06 15.21
CA GLU A 190 -3.41 -1.72 14.61
C GLU A 190 -2.55 -1.70 13.33
N LEU A 191 -1.41 -2.39 13.30
CA LEU A 191 -0.57 -2.53 12.10
C LEU A 191 -1.29 -3.27 10.96
N GLU A 192 -2.06 -4.30 11.28
CA GLU A 192 -2.89 -5.02 10.32
C GLU A 192 -3.98 -4.12 9.73
N ASN A 193 -4.52 -3.18 10.52
CA ASN A 193 -5.60 -2.27 10.09
C ASN A 193 -5.12 -0.97 9.39
N VAL A 194 -3.92 -0.45 9.67
CA VAL A 194 -3.36 0.72 8.92
C VAL A 194 -3.15 0.40 7.44
N ILE A 195 -3.03 -0.87 7.08
CA ILE A 195 -2.89 -1.32 5.69
C ILE A 195 -4.23 -1.24 4.91
N PHE A 196 -5.38 -1.03 5.57
CA PHE A 196 -6.72 -1.21 5.00
C PHE A 196 -7.54 0.06 4.70
N ASP A 197 -7.08 1.27 5.04
CA ASP A 197 -7.96 2.46 5.01
C ASP A 197 -7.60 3.56 3.99
N GLU A 198 -6.83 3.29 2.92
CA GLU A 198 -6.59 4.30 1.86
C GLU A 198 -6.65 3.73 0.44
N ASP A 199 -7.85 3.33 0.02
CA ASP A 199 -8.18 3.13 -1.39
C ASP A 199 -9.37 4.02 -1.76
N GLU A 200 -9.12 5.31 -2.01
CA GLU A 200 -9.97 6.09 -2.96
C GLU A 200 -9.30 7.38 -3.48
N ASP A 201 -8.36 8.01 -2.76
CA ASP A 201 -7.82 9.33 -3.16
C ASP A 201 -6.44 9.31 -3.88
N ASP A 202 -5.80 8.14 -3.99
CA ASP A 202 -4.40 8.06 -4.46
C ASP A 202 -4.20 7.73 -5.93
N GLU A 203 -5.28 7.52 -6.68
CA GLU A 203 -5.22 7.60 -8.15
C GLU A 203 -4.79 9.00 -8.64
N ILE A 204 -4.86 10.03 -7.78
CA ILE A 204 -4.50 11.41 -8.10
C ILE A 204 -2.99 11.64 -8.04
N PHE A 205 -2.26 10.95 -7.15
CA PHE A 205 -0.82 11.21 -6.94
C PHE A 205 0.11 10.24 -7.71
N LEU A 206 -0.44 9.25 -8.42
CA LEU A 206 0.30 8.19 -9.12
C LEU A 206 0.61 8.42 -10.61
N MET A 207 0.56 9.66 -11.08
CA MET A 207 0.89 9.99 -12.48
C MET A 207 2.01 11.01 -12.62
N THR A 208 3.06 10.82 -11.82
CA THR A 208 4.41 11.29 -12.16
C THR A 208 5.21 10.21 -12.89
N GLU A 209 4.56 9.17 -13.41
CA GLU A 209 5.16 8.24 -14.37
C GLU A 209 5.27 8.91 -15.74
N ARG A 210 6.45 9.50 -15.96
CA ARG A 210 6.97 9.95 -17.25
C ARG A 210 5.98 10.85 -17.99
N ASP A 211 5.80 12.04 -17.42
CA ASP A 211 5.40 13.25 -18.12
C ASP A 211 5.61 13.11 -19.63
N GLY A 212 4.51 12.92 -20.40
CA GLY A 212 4.58 12.92 -21.85
C GLY A 212 5.40 14.12 -22.33
N GLU A 213 6.12 13.97 -23.44
CA GLU A 213 6.97 15.05 -23.92
C GLU A 213 6.10 16.29 -24.19
N TRP A 214 6.60 17.50 -23.96
CA TRP A 214 5.82 18.73 -24.18
C TRP A 214 5.24 18.82 -25.61
N SER A 215 5.84 18.11 -26.56
CA SER A 215 5.35 17.90 -27.92
C SER A 215 3.93 17.31 -27.95
N ASP A 216 3.60 16.37 -27.07
CA ASP A 216 2.29 15.72 -26.97
C ASP A 216 1.17 16.71 -26.62
N PHE A 217 1.48 17.63 -25.71
CA PHE A 217 0.56 18.71 -25.36
C PHE A 217 0.32 19.63 -26.55
N VAL A 218 1.38 20.03 -27.25
CA VAL A 218 1.29 20.94 -28.42
C VAL A 218 0.48 20.30 -29.55
N TRP A 219 0.71 19.03 -29.85
CA TRP A 219 -0.06 18.32 -30.87
C TRP A 219 -1.53 18.16 -30.48
N GLY A 220 -1.81 17.82 -29.22
CA GLY A 220 -3.17 17.79 -28.69
C GLY A 220 -3.86 19.15 -28.80
N PHE A 221 -3.15 20.23 -28.44
CA PHE A 221 -3.65 21.60 -28.53
C PHE A 221 -4.00 22.01 -29.96
N LEU A 222 -3.10 21.76 -30.92
CA LEU A 222 -3.34 22.07 -32.33
C LEU A 222 -4.56 21.32 -32.85
N LEU A 223 -4.69 20.02 -32.54
CA LEU A 223 -5.83 19.21 -32.96
C LEU A 223 -7.14 19.68 -32.32
N GLY A 224 -7.13 19.99 -31.01
CA GLY A 224 -8.29 20.56 -30.32
C GLY A 224 -8.71 21.92 -30.89
N PHE A 225 -7.75 22.77 -31.23
CA PHE A 225 -8.04 24.08 -31.81
C PHE A 225 -8.68 23.97 -33.20
N PHE A 226 -8.10 23.15 -34.11
CA PHE A 226 -8.60 23.04 -35.50
C PHE A 226 -9.87 22.20 -35.64
N LEU A 227 -9.97 21.05 -34.93
CA LEU A 227 -11.16 20.18 -35.03
C LEU A 227 -12.27 20.56 -34.04
N GLY A 228 -11.96 21.37 -33.02
CA GLY A 228 -12.95 21.88 -32.07
C GLY A 228 -13.68 20.78 -31.30
N VAL A 229 -14.99 20.95 -31.12
CA VAL A 229 -15.84 20.09 -30.28
C VAL A 229 -15.87 18.63 -30.75
N ILE A 230 -15.68 18.38 -32.05
CA ILE A 230 -15.65 17.02 -32.62
C ILE A 230 -14.53 16.19 -31.96
N MET A 231 -13.38 16.81 -31.69
CA MET A 231 -12.25 16.11 -31.07
C MET A 231 -12.47 15.83 -29.59
N LEU A 232 -13.36 16.58 -28.93
CA LEU A 232 -13.78 16.34 -27.56
C LEU A 232 -14.67 15.09 -27.46
N ILE A 233 -15.58 14.91 -28.43
CA ILE A 233 -16.45 13.72 -28.52
C ILE A 233 -15.61 12.46 -28.76
N ILE A 234 -14.61 12.54 -29.65
CA ILE A 234 -13.68 11.42 -29.90
C ILE A 234 -12.82 11.13 -28.66
N SER A 235 -12.36 12.17 -27.95
CA SER A 235 -11.57 12.00 -26.73
C SER A 235 -12.36 11.45 -25.53
N LEU A 236 -13.70 11.52 -25.55
CA LEU A 236 -14.57 10.93 -24.54
C LEU A 236 -14.71 9.41 -24.69
N ASP A 237 -14.43 8.88 -25.89
CA ASP A 237 -14.41 7.45 -26.12
C ASP A 237 -13.19 6.83 -25.42
N ARG A 238 -13.47 6.05 -24.35
CA ARG A 238 -12.44 5.38 -23.55
C ARG A 238 -11.67 4.31 -24.33
N THR A 239 -12.11 3.95 -25.54
CA THR A 239 -11.42 2.97 -26.40
C THR A 239 -10.09 3.49 -26.94
N ILE A 240 -9.89 4.81 -27.00
CA ILE A 240 -8.64 5.41 -27.46
C ILE A 240 -7.77 5.76 -26.26
N ASN A 241 -6.68 5.01 -26.08
CA ASN A 241 -5.67 5.24 -25.04
C ASN A 241 -4.80 6.46 -25.41
N LEU A 242 -5.34 7.68 -25.27
CA LEU A 242 -4.55 8.92 -25.36
C LEU A 242 -3.84 9.22 -24.03
N SER A 243 -2.60 9.68 -24.14
CA SER A 243 -1.81 10.22 -23.02
C SER A 243 -2.54 11.38 -22.33
N ARG A 244 -2.36 11.53 -21.00
CA ARG A 244 -3.02 12.58 -20.21
C ARG A 244 -2.72 13.99 -20.74
N LYS A 245 -1.49 14.24 -21.22
CA LYS A 245 -1.09 15.53 -21.79
C LYS A 245 -1.76 15.85 -23.12
N TRP A 246 -2.00 14.84 -23.96
CA TRP A 246 -2.77 14.98 -25.19
C TRP A 246 -4.20 15.43 -24.91
N ARG A 247 -4.85 14.83 -23.91
CA ARG A 247 -6.22 15.21 -23.51
C ARG A 247 -6.29 16.63 -22.96
N SER A 248 -5.31 17.03 -22.15
CA SER A 248 -5.19 18.41 -21.65
C SER A 248 -4.98 19.41 -22.78
N GLY A 249 -4.11 19.07 -23.75
CA GLY A 249 -3.90 19.86 -24.96
C GLY A 249 -5.19 20.05 -25.75
N ILE A 250 -5.89 18.95 -26.07
CA ILE A 250 -7.18 18.98 -26.81
C ILE A 250 -8.18 19.89 -26.10
N LEU A 251 -8.36 19.72 -24.78
CA LEU A 251 -9.28 20.53 -23.99
C LEU A 251 -8.94 22.03 -24.08
N CYS A 252 -7.67 22.39 -23.90
CA CYS A 252 -7.21 23.78 -23.99
C CYS A 252 -7.43 24.38 -25.39
N GLY A 253 -7.14 23.62 -26.45
CA GLY A 253 -7.36 24.03 -27.83
C GLY A 253 -8.84 24.30 -28.14
N VAL A 254 -9.74 23.43 -27.67
CA VAL A 254 -11.19 23.60 -27.86
C VAL A 254 -11.72 24.82 -27.11
N ILE A 255 -11.27 25.05 -25.87
CA ILE A 255 -11.65 26.23 -25.09
C ILE A 255 -11.24 27.50 -25.84
N LEU A 256 -10.00 27.56 -26.33
CA LEU A 256 -9.49 28.71 -27.07
C LEU A 256 -10.29 28.95 -28.36
N ASN A 257 -10.60 27.90 -29.13
CA ASN A 257 -11.45 28.01 -30.31
C ASN A 257 -12.87 28.53 -29.98
N MET A 258 -13.48 28.04 -28.90
CA MET A 258 -14.78 28.56 -28.44
C MET A 258 -14.70 30.04 -28.06
N THR A 259 -13.64 30.47 -27.37
CA THR A 259 -13.48 31.89 -27.01
C THR A 259 -13.32 32.78 -28.25
N PHE A 260 -12.58 32.34 -29.28
CA PHE A 260 -12.49 33.06 -30.55
C PHE A 260 -13.85 33.13 -31.27
N SER A 261 -14.60 32.03 -31.27
CA SER A 261 -15.94 31.98 -31.88
C SER A 261 -16.92 32.93 -31.18
N ILE A 262 -16.90 32.99 -29.85
CA ILE A 262 -17.76 33.89 -29.06
C ILE A 262 -17.35 35.35 -29.26
N THR A 263 -16.06 35.66 -29.24
CA THR A 263 -15.56 37.04 -29.43
C THR A 263 -15.89 37.55 -30.83
N MET A 264 -15.76 36.71 -31.87
CA MET A 264 -16.18 37.04 -33.23
C MET A 264 -17.69 37.31 -33.31
N LEU A 265 -18.52 36.49 -32.66
CA LEU A 265 -19.96 36.70 -32.60
C LEU A 265 -20.33 38.01 -31.89
N MET A 266 -19.63 38.35 -30.81
CA MET A 266 -19.84 39.62 -30.10
C MET A 266 -19.41 40.83 -30.93
N ALA A 267 -18.30 40.73 -31.67
CA ALA A 267 -17.84 41.79 -32.56
C ALA A 267 -18.85 42.07 -33.67
N ASP A 268 -19.44 41.03 -34.26
CA ASP A 268 -20.43 41.19 -35.32
C ASP A 268 -21.73 41.83 -34.81
N LYS A 269 -22.17 41.46 -33.60
CA LYS A 269 -23.29 42.11 -32.93
C LYS A 269 -23.05 43.60 -32.67
N HIS A 270 -21.81 44.00 -32.39
CA HIS A 270 -21.46 45.41 -32.22
C HIS A 270 -21.49 46.17 -33.55
N ARG A 271 -21.13 45.51 -34.66
CA ARG A 271 -21.14 46.10 -36.00
C ARG A 271 -22.55 46.44 -36.50
N HIS A 272 -23.56 45.64 -36.12
CA HIS A 272 -24.95 45.88 -36.50
C HIS A 272 -25.69 46.93 -35.63
N ARG A 273 -25.05 47.46 -34.58
CA ARG A 273 -25.62 48.52 -33.73
C ARG A 273 -25.16 49.93 -34.09
N ILE A 274 -24.21 50.07 -35.03
CA ILE A 274 -23.72 51.34 -35.57
C ILE A 274 -24.36 51.55 -36.94
#